data_AF-A0A3L6ZJJ3-F1
#
_entry.id   AF-A0A3L6ZJJ3-F1
#
_cell.length_a   1.000
_cell.length_b   1.000
_cell.length_c   1.000
_cell.angle_alpha   90.00
_cell.angle_beta   90.00
_cell.angle_gamma   90.00
#
_symmetry.space_group_name_H-M   'P 1'
#
loop_
_entity.id
_entity.type
_entity.pdbx_description
1 polymer ?
#
loop_
_entity_poly.entity_id
_entity_poly.type
_entity_poly.pdbx_seq_one_letter_code
_entity_poly.pdbx_strand_id
1 'polypeptide(L)'
;MKTVAGDVAARFTAQTEQDRMGSLYVLAQNQIVQRLNGGEQLRSESFFRPRERKKAKKLRSEADELLEGTFLAARKAFEERKVALLANFYTNVVFRTDLDSGHANYILSLMESLTYRQLTGIFIIGSGELSNTVRTRDFRGQETLDPLQVGVLFELYQLVKLDLVADSGASYILGVADINPSQLRLQGTGAELFNLMRPLALDFDEYGYFINAFKADFLNLQ
;
A
#
# COMPACT_ATOMS: atom_id res chain seq x y z
N MET A 1 34.31 -1.94 -22.44
CA MET A 1 32.86 -1.66 -22.52
C MET A 1 32.08 -2.20 -21.32
N LYS A 2 32.22 -3.48 -20.92
CA LYS A 2 31.49 -4.03 -19.74
C LYS A 2 31.74 -3.28 -18.42
N THR A 3 32.99 -2.84 -18.16
CA THR A 3 33.36 -2.14 -16.91
C THR A 3 32.74 -0.74 -16.82
N VAL A 4 32.79 0.03 -17.91
CA VAL A 4 32.20 1.38 -17.99
C VAL A 4 30.66 1.33 -17.91
N ALA A 5 30.02 0.36 -18.58
CA ALA A 5 28.57 0.18 -18.46
C ALA A 5 28.14 -0.21 -17.04
N GLY A 6 28.93 -1.04 -16.36
CA GLY A 6 28.71 -1.40 -14.95
C GLY A 6 28.83 -0.21 -14.01
N ASP A 7 29.87 0.60 -14.16
CA ASP A 7 30.09 1.78 -13.32
C ASP A 7 29.01 2.85 -13.54
N VAL A 8 28.59 3.05 -14.78
CA VAL A 8 27.50 3.97 -15.13
C VAL A 8 26.17 3.47 -14.54
N ALA A 9 25.84 2.19 -14.73
CA ALA A 9 24.62 1.60 -14.16
C ALA A 9 24.60 1.69 -12.63
N ALA A 10 25.72 1.40 -11.96
CA ALA A 10 25.82 1.51 -10.50
C ALA A 10 25.57 2.94 -10.00
N ARG A 11 26.07 3.96 -10.71
CA ARG A 11 25.84 5.37 -10.38
C ARG A 11 24.37 5.77 -10.56
N PHE A 12 23.75 5.39 -11.67
CA PHE A 12 22.31 5.65 -11.89
C PHE A 12 21.44 4.96 -10.83
N THR A 13 21.74 3.70 -10.49
CA THR A 13 21.05 3.01 -9.41
C THR A 13 21.20 3.73 -8.08
N ALA A 14 22.43 4.11 -7.70
CA ALA A 14 22.68 4.84 -6.46
C ALA A 14 21.95 6.20 -6.42
N GLN A 15 21.90 6.93 -7.54
CA GLN A 15 21.19 8.20 -7.62
C GLN A 15 19.68 8.00 -7.44
N THR A 16 19.07 7.09 -8.20
CA THR A 16 17.61 6.85 -8.08
C THR A 16 17.22 6.31 -6.70
N GLU A 17 18.08 5.51 -6.07
CA GLU A 17 17.91 5.08 -4.67
C GLU A 17 17.91 6.26 -3.69
N GLN A 18 18.83 7.21 -3.87
CA GLN A 18 18.88 8.44 -3.07
C GLN A 18 17.66 9.33 -3.31
N ASP A 19 17.24 9.49 -4.57
CA ASP A 19 16.09 10.32 -4.95
C ASP A 19 14.79 9.78 -4.33
N ARG A 20 14.59 8.45 -4.31
CA ARG A 20 13.44 7.82 -3.64
C ARG A 20 13.43 8.06 -2.13
N MET A 21 14.58 7.92 -1.46
CA MET A 21 14.68 8.20 -0.03
C MET A 21 14.46 9.68 0.28
N GLY A 22 15.05 10.58 -0.51
CA GLY A 22 14.85 12.03 -0.37
C GLY A 22 13.39 12.43 -0.57
N SER A 23 12.73 11.87 -1.58
CA SER A 23 11.31 12.10 -1.86
C SER A 23 10.43 11.63 -0.70
N LEU A 24 10.71 10.45 -0.13
CA LEU A 24 10.00 9.97 1.06
C LEU A 24 10.10 10.96 2.22
N TYR A 25 11.31 11.43 2.51
CA TYR A 25 11.56 12.35 3.62
C TYR A 25 10.77 13.64 3.46
N VAL A 26 10.84 14.27 2.29
CA VAL A 26 10.15 15.54 2.01
C VAL A 26 8.64 15.36 2.08
N LEU A 27 8.09 14.30 1.47
CA LEU A 27 6.65 14.02 1.50
C LEU A 27 6.16 13.80 2.93
N ALA A 28 6.81 12.92 3.70
CA ALA A 28 6.42 12.63 5.07
C ALA A 28 6.54 13.87 5.97
N GLN A 29 7.65 14.62 5.86
CA GLN A 29 7.84 15.85 6.64
C GLN A 29 6.74 16.88 6.36
N ASN A 30 6.42 17.13 5.08
CA ASN A 30 5.39 18.08 4.70
C ASN A 30 4.02 17.69 5.25
N GLN A 31 3.65 16.40 5.17
CA GLN A 31 2.39 15.92 5.70
C GLN A 31 2.32 15.98 7.23
N ILE A 32 3.40 15.62 7.93
CA ILE A 32 3.47 15.73 9.40
C ILE A 32 3.30 17.19 9.82
N VAL A 33 4.02 18.13 9.18
CA VAL A 33 3.89 19.56 9.45
C VAL A 33 2.48 20.06 9.17
N GLN A 34 1.87 19.64 8.06
CA GLN A 34 0.49 19.99 7.72
C GLN A 34 -0.50 19.54 8.81
N ARG A 35 -0.38 18.30 9.29
CA ARG A 35 -1.25 17.75 10.35
C ARG A 35 -1.04 18.43 11.70
N LEU A 36 0.21 18.71 12.08
CA LEU A 36 0.54 19.47 13.29
C LEU A 36 -0.06 20.88 13.23
N ASN A 37 0.07 21.58 12.09
CA ASN A 37 -0.54 22.89 11.88
C ASN A 37 -2.08 22.82 11.89
N GLY A 38 -2.65 21.68 11.51
CA GLY A 38 -4.08 21.36 11.63
C GLY A 38 -4.54 21.02 13.04
N GLY A 39 -3.65 20.99 14.03
CA GLY A 39 -3.96 20.72 15.44
C GLY A 39 -3.99 19.24 15.82
N GLU A 40 -3.59 18.33 14.93
CA GLU A 40 -3.44 16.92 15.27
C GLU A 40 -2.25 16.71 16.22
N GLN A 41 -2.38 15.74 17.13
CA GLN A 41 -1.35 15.44 18.12
C GLN A 41 -0.59 14.17 17.75
N LEU A 42 0.72 14.21 17.92
CA LEU A 42 1.57 13.03 17.80
C LEU A 42 1.13 11.94 18.79
N ARG A 43 1.44 10.69 18.47
CA ARG A 43 1.30 9.57 19.42
C ARG A 43 2.21 9.77 20.65
N SER A 44 2.14 8.83 21.61
CA SER A 44 2.87 8.94 22.88
C SER A 44 4.36 9.27 22.71
N GLU A 45 4.89 10.13 23.59
CA GLU A 45 6.31 10.52 23.55
C GLU A 45 7.27 9.33 23.65
N SER A 46 6.85 8.23 24.27
CA SER A 46 7.64 6.99 24.37
C SER A 46 8.05 6.44 23.00
N PHE A 47 7.24 6.64 21.96
CA PHE A 47 7.53 6.20 20.60
C PHE A 47 8.75 6.92 20.00
N PHE A 48 8.97 8.18 20.39
CA PHE A 48 10.05 9.04 19.88
C PHE A 48 11.28 9.07 20.79
N ARG A 49 11.20 8.49 22.00
CA ARG A 49 12.30 8.49 22.95
C ARG A 49 13.21 7.26 22.72
N PRO A 50 14.55 7.42 22.81
CA PRO A 50 15.48 6.30 22.81
C PRO A 50 15.14 5.29 23.90
N ARG A 51 15.12 4.00 23.54
CA ARG A 51 14.83 2.93 24.51
C ARG A 51 16.07 2.63 25.35
N GLU A 52 15.88 2.37 26.64
CA GLU A 52 16.97 2.00 27.53
C GLU A 52 17.35 0.53 27.37
N ARG A 53 18.66 0.22 27.40
CA ARG A 53 19.16 -1.16 27.54
C ARG A 53 20.01 -1.26 28.79
N LYS A 54 19.88 -2.39 29.50
CA LYS A 54 20.60 -2.75 30.74
C LYS A 54 22.14 -2.64 30.70
N LYS A 55 22.79 -2.41 29.56
CA LYS A 55 24.25 -2.21 29.45
C LYS A 55 24.62 -1.21 28.33
N ALA A 56 24.96 0.01 28.75
CA ALA A 56 25.83 1.01 28.11
C ALA A 56 25.54 1.56 26.70
N LYS A 57 24.50 1.12 25.97
CA LYS A 57 24.12 1.74 24.69
C LYS A 57 22.62 2.05 24.66
N LYS A 58 22.26 3.32 24.48
CA LYS A 58 20.87 3.72 24.20
C LYS A 58 20.45 3.06 22.88
N LEU A 59 19.31 2.39 22.86
CA LEU A 59 18.69 1.90 21.64
C LEU A 59 18.01 3.08 20.93
N ARG A 60 17.86 2.96 19.61
CA ARG A 60 17.07 3.93 18.82
C ARG A 60 15.62 3.95 19.32
N SER A 61 14.93 5.06 19.07
CA SER A 61 13.49 5.13 19.31
C SER A 61 12.75 4.24 18.31
N GLU A 62 11.50 3.90 18.61
CA GLU A 62 10.68 3.11 17.68
C GLU A 62 10.35 3.90 16.41
N ALA A 63 10.18 5.21 16.55
CA ALA A 63 10.07 6.13 15.42
C ALA A 63 11.30 6.05 14.50
N ASP A 64 12.51 6.11 15.07
CA ASP A 64 13.75 6.09 14.29
C ASP A 64 13.96 4.77 13.55
N GLU A 65 13.65 3.64 14.18
CA GLU A 65 13.75 2.31 13.57
C GLU A 65 12.72 2.14 12.45
N LEU A 66 11.47 2.58 12.68
CA LEU A 66 10.43 2.52 11.66
C LEU A 66 10.75 3.44 10.48
N LEU A 67 11.26 4.65 10.73
CA LEU A 67 11.67 5.57 9.68
C LEU A 67 12.81 4.99 8.84
N GLU A 68 13.81 4.39 9.49
CA GLU A 68 14.91 3.69 8.80
C GLU A 68 14.38 2.53 7.95
N GLY A 69 13.50 1.69 8.50
CA GLY A 69 12.85 0.62 7.74
C GLY A 69 12.09 1.16 6.52
N THR A 70 11.38 2.28 6.69
CA THR A 70 10.62 2.91 5.62
C THR A 70 11.53 3.47 4.52
N PHE A 71 12.68 4.07 4.90
CA PHE A 71 13.71 4.46 3.92
C PHE A 71 14.28 3.26 3.15
N LEU A 72 14.55 2.16 3.84
CA LEU A 72 15.05 0.94 3.20
C LEU A 72 14.03 0.37 2.21
N ALA A 73 12.74 0.39 2.56
CA ALA A 73 11.66 -0.01 1.65
C ALA A 73 11.57 0.92 0.42
N ALA A 74 11.65 2.24 0.62
CA ALA A 74 11.64 3.20 -0.49
C ALA A 74 12.86 3.07 -1.41
N ARG A 75 14.04 2.83 -0.83
CA ARG A 75 15.28 2.59 -1.57
C ARG A 75 15.13 1.40 -2.54
N LYS A 76 14.54 0.30 -2.05
CA LYS A 76 14.33 -0.94 -2.82
C LYS A 76 13.12 -0.90 -3.76
N ALA A 77 12.23 0.08 -3.60
CA ALA A 77 11.02 0.15 -4.43
C ALA A 77 11.39 0.34 -5.91
N PHE A 78 10.86 -0.54 -6.77
CA PHE A 78 11.02 -0.42 -8.21
C PHE A 78 10.14 0.70 -8.81
N GLU A 79 9.02 1.00 -8.16
CA GLU A 79 8.00 1.94 -8.64
C GLU A 79 8.02 3.22 -7.78
N GLU A 80 8.36 4.36 -8.36
CA GLU A 80 8.45 5.64 -7.61
C GLU A 80 7.12 6.04 -6.97
N ARG A 81 5.98 5.69 -7.61
CA ARG A 81 4.64 5.94 -7.06
C ARG A 81 4.41 5.23 -5.72
N LYS A 82 5.11 4.12 -5.45
CA LYS A 82 5.07 3.42 -4.16
C LYS A 82 5.73 4.22 -3.02
N VAL A 83 6.65 5.12 -3.34
CA VAL A 83 7.33 5.98 -2.35
C VAL A 83 6.34 6.91 -1.66
N ALA A 84 5.35 7.44 -2.38
CA ALA A 84 4.31 8.28 -1.80
C ALA A 84 3.46 7.49 -0.78
N LEU A 85 3.13 6.23 -1.08
CA LEU A 85 2.40 5.37 -0.15
C LEU A 85 3.21 5.05 1.11
N LEU A 86 4.53 4.84 0.97
CA LEU A 86 5.43 4.64 2.10
C LEU A 86 5.59 5.90 2.96
N ALA A 87 5.59 7.08 2.33
CA ALA A 87 5.58 8.35 3.07
C ALA A 87 4.28 8.50 3.87
N ASN A 88 3.12 8.25 3.24
CA ASN A 88 1.82 8.25 3.93
C ASN A 88 1.79 7.27 5.10
N PHE A 89 2.33 6.06 4.91
CA PHE A 89 2.47 5.05 5.96
C PHE A 89 3.20 5.60 7.18
N TYR A 90 4.41 6.11 7.02
CA TYR A 90 5.17 6.63 8.14
C TYR A 90 4.45 7.81 8.81
N THR A 91 3.94 8.74 8.01
CA THR A 91 3.13 9.87 8.50
C THR A 91 1.97 9.37 9.34
N ASN A 92 1.17 8.42 8.86
CA ASN A 92 -0.02 7.95 9.56
C ASN A 92 0.33 7.22 10.85
N VAL A 93 1.41 6.41 10.89
CA VAL A 93 1.85 5.74 12.11
C VAL A 93 2.22 6.73 13.22
N VAL A 94 2.85 7.86 12.87
CA VAL A 94 3.30 8.91 13.81
C VAL A 94 2.13 9.55 14.59
N PHE A 95 0.91 9.49 14.05
CA PHE A 95 -0.31 10.01 14.71
C PHE A 95 -1.24 8.92 15.26
N ARG A 96 -0.93 7.62 15.07
CA ARG A 96 -1.79 6.50 15.50
C ARG A 96 -1.40 6.01 16.91
N THR A 97 -2.32 6.13 17.86
CA THR A 97 -2.13 5.70 19.26
C THR A 97 -2.60 4.27 19.54
N ASP A 98 -3.42 3.71 18.66
CA ASP A 98 -4.00 2.37 18.75
C ASP A 98 -3.16 1.28 18.07
N LEU A 99 -2.02 1.65 17.47
CA LEU A 99 -1.13 0.75 16.75
C LEU A 99 0.20 0.57 17.49
N ASP A 100 0.53 -0.67 17.86
CA ASP A 100 1.84 -0.99 18.41
C ASP A 100 2.93 -1.01 17.32
N SER A 101 4.18 -0.78 17.74
CA SER A 101 5.31 -0.66 16.82
C SER A 101 5.68 -1.99 16.15
N GLY A 102 5.39 -3.13 16.78
CA GLY A 102 5.58 -4.44 16.17
C GLY A 102 4.63 -4.65 14.99
N HIS A 103 3.36 -4.32 15.18
CA HIS A 103 2.35 -4.35 14.13
C HIS A 103 2.68 -3.36 13.01
N ALA A 104 3.12 -2.13 13.31
CA ALA A 104 3.58 -1.19 12.29
C ALA A 104 4.73 -1.77 11.42
N ASN A 105 5.72 -2.44 12.04
CA ASN A 105 6.79 -3.11 11.29
C ASN A 105 6.27 -4.28 10.42
N TYR A 106 5.28 -5.02 10.89
CA TYR A 106 4.62 -6.06 10.09
C TYR A 106 3.91 -5.46 8.87
N ILE A 107 3.16 -4.37 9.05
CA ILE A 107 2.51 -3.65 7.93
C ILE A 107 3.55 -3.15 6.93
N LEU A 108 4.65 -2.55 7.39
CA LEU A 108 5.74 -2.11 6.51
C LEU A 108 6.31 -3.29 5.69
N SER A 109 6.48 -4.45 6.31
CA SER A 109 6.96 -5.66 5.64
C SER A 109 5.99 -6.15 4.55
N LEU A 110 4.68 -6.07 4.80
CA LEU A 110 3.66 -6.35 3.79
C LEU A 110 3.67 -5.31 2.67
N MET A 111 3.81 -4.04 3.00
CA MET A 111 3.93 -2.99 1.99
C MET A 111 5.15 -3.22 1.11
N GLU A 112 6.29 -3.65 1.67
CA GLU A 112 7.50 -3.96 0.90
C GLU A 112 7.25 -5.07 -0.12
N SER A 113 6.50 -6.13 0.25
CA SER A 113 6.28 -7.31 -0.59
C SER A 113 5.22 -7.12 -1.70
N LEU A 114 4.23 -6.24 -1.50
CA LEU A 114 3.16 -6.01 -2.47
C LEU A 114 3.59 -5.07 -3.61
N THR A 115 3.13 -5.31 -4.83
CA THR A 115 3.35 -4.36 -5.95
C THR A 115 2.58 -3.06 -5.72
N TYR A 116 2.99 -1.97 -6.36
CA TYR A 116 2.20 -0.73 -6.28
C TYR A 116 0.76 -0.94 -6.78
N ARG A 117 0.59 -1.77 -7.82
CA ARG A 117 -0.72 -2.14 -8.38
C ARG A 117 -1.60 -2.90 -7.39
N GLN A 118 -1.01 -3.77 -6.57
CA GLN A 118 -1.69 -4.45 -5.47
C GLN A 118 -2.08 -3.51 -4.34
N LEU A 119 -1.18 -2.60 -3.93
CA LEU A 119 -1.50 -1.56 -2.94
C LEU A 119 -2.62 -0.64 -3.44
N THR A 120 -2.63 -0.35 -4.74
CA THR A 120 -3.71 0.38 -5.41
C THR A 120 -5.04 -0.41 -5.37
N GLY A 121 -4.98 -1.74 -5.43
CA GLY A 121 -6.14 -2.62 -5.23
C GLY A 121 -6.74 -2.46 -3.84
N ILE A 122 -5.89 -2.39 -2.82
CA ILE A 122 -6.32 -2.09 -1.45
C ILE A 122 -7.05 -0.74 -1.39
N PHE A 123 -6.55 0.29 -2.09
CA PHE A 123 -7.20 1.60 -2.15
C PHE A 123 -8.59 1.58 -2.75
N ILE A 124 -8.74 1.04 -3.96
CA ILE A 124 -10.01 1.08 -4.67
C ILE A 124 -11.10 0.21 -4.00
N ILE A 125 -10.68 -0.87 -3.34
CA ILE A 125 -11.59 -1.69 -2.52
C ILE A 125 -11.97 -0.93 -1.24
N GLY A 126 -11.00 -0.35 -0.55
CA GLY A 126 -11.19 0.35 0.73
C GLY A 126 -12.00 1.65 0.60
N SER A 127 -11.91 2.34 -0.54
CA SER A 127 -12.74 3.53 -0.83
C SER A 127 -14.19 3.19 -1.17
N GLY A 128 -14.49 1.93 -1.50
CA GLY A 128 -15.81 1.48 -1.91
C GLY A 128 -16.15 1.75 -3.38
N GLU A 129 -15.26 2.37 -4.15
CA GLU A 129 -15.45 2.76 -5.56
C GLU A 129 -15.84 1.58 -6.46
N LEU A 130 -15.30 0.38 -6.19
CA LEU A 130 -15.68 -0.81 -6.94
C LEU A 130 -17.16 -1.16 -6.77
N SER A 131 -17.74 -0.99 -5.57
CA SER A 131 -19.08 -1.52 -5.26
C SER A 131 -20.18 -1.02 -6.19
N ASN A 132 -20.02 0.19 -6.74
CA ASN A 132 -21.05 0.87 -7.53
C ASN A 132 -20.69 1.00 -9.02
N THR A 133 -19.45 0.74 -9.41
CA THR A 133 -18.92 1.15 -10.73
C THR A 133 -18.58 -0.03 -11.64
N VAL A 134 -18.62 -1.26 -11.11
CA VAL A 134 -18.17 -2.45 -11.82
C VAL A 134 -19.21 -3.57 -11.76
N ARG A 135 -19.01 -4.62 -12.58
CA ARG A 135 -19.90 -5.79 -12.61
C ARG A 135 -20.22 -6.37 -11.22
N THR A 136 -21.46 -6.85 -11.07
CA THR A 136 -22.02 -7.37 -9.82
C THR A 136 -22.05 -8.90 -9.72
N ARG A 137 -21.37 -9.58 -10.65
CA ARG A 137 -21.31 -11.05 -10.73
C ARG A 137 -19.87 -11.53 -10.83
N ASP A 138 -19.65 -12.76 -10.39
CA ASP A 138 -18.38 -13.46 -10.55
C ASP A 138 -18.07 -13.77 -12.03
N PHE A 139 -16.93 -14.41 -12.29
CA PHE A 139 -16.46 -14.79 -13.62
C PHE A 139 -16.67 -16.27 -13.92
N ARG A 140 -17.47 -16.99 -13.11
CA ARG A 140 -17.75 -18.41 -13.34
C ARG A 140 -18.51 -18.58 -14.65
N GLY A 141 -18.14 -19.62 -15.40
CA GLY A 141 -18.77 -19.92 -16.69
C GLY A 141 -18.34 -18.98 -17.83
N GLN A 142 -17.44 -18.02 -17.60
CA GLN A 142 -16.81 -17.29 -18.70
C GLN A 142 -15.73 -18.15 -19.35
N GLU A 143 -15.88 -18.40 -20.65
CA GLU A 143 -14.92 -19.20 -21.43
C GLU A 143 -13.62 -18.44 -21.73
N THR A 144 -13.69 -17.11 -21.80
CA THR A 144 -12.55 -16.26 -22.11
C THR A 144 -12.50 -15.04 -21.19
N LEU A 145 -11.28 -14.69 -20.78
CA LEU A 145 -10.96 -13.46 -20.07
C LEU A 145 -9.98 -12.68 -20.93
N ASP A 146 -10.20 -11.37 -21.07
CA ASP A 146 -9.22 -10.54 -21.75
C ASP A 146 -7.92 -10.39 -20.92
N PRO A 147 -6.78 -10.03 -21.53
CA PRO A 147 -5.51 -9.93 -20.79
C PRO A 147 -5.52 -8.97 -19.60
N LEU A 148 -6.31 -7.88 -19.67
CA LEU A 148 -6.43 -6.92 -18.57
C LEU A 148 -7.20 -7.54 -17.40
N GLN A 149 -8.30 -8.24 -17.68
CA GLN A 149 -9.05 -9.02 -16.69
C GLN A 149 -8.17 -10.07 -16.01
N VAL A 150 -7.44 -10.86 -16.79
CA VAL A 150 -6.50 -11.86 -16.25
C VAL A 150 -5.49 -11.18 -15.33
N GLY A 151 -4.83 -10.12 -15.80
CA GLY A 151 -3.81 -9.44 -15.02
C GLY A 151 -4.33 -8.84 -13.71
N VAL A 152 -5.56 -8.34 -13.68
CA VAL A 152 -6.18 -7.75 -12.48
C VAL A 152 -6.70 -8.83 -11.53
N LEU A 153 -7.43 -9.83 -12.04
CA LEU A 153 -8.02 -10.89 -11.20
C LEU A 153 -6.95 -11.69 -10.46
N PHE A 154 -5.84 -12.01 -11.13
CA PHE A 154 -4.75 -12.75 -10.51
C PHE A 154 -4.04 -11.95 -9.42
N GLU A 155 -3.90 -10.63 -9.57
CA GLU A 155 -3.33 -9.79 -8.51
C GLU A 155 -4.27 -9.62 -7.33
N LEU A 156 -5.57 -9.43 -7.56
CA LEU A 156 -6.57 -9.37 -6.48
C LEU A 156 -6.67 -10.70 -5.75
N TYR A 157 -6.58 -11.83 -6.46
CA TYR A 157 -6.58 -13.15 -5.83
C TYR A 157 -5.35 -13.37 -4.95
N GLN A 158 -4.20 -12.77 -5.26
CA GLN A 158 -3.05 -12.78 -4.34
C GLN A 158 -3.35 -12.00 -3.05
N LEU A 159 -4.08 -10.89 -3.12
CA LEU A 159 -4.52 -10.15 -1.92
C LEU A 159 -5.52 -10.97 -1.07
N VAL A 160 -6.39 -11.74 -1.72
CA VAL A 160 -7.27 -12.71 -1.05
C VAL A 160 -6.46 -13.78 -0.33
N LYS A 161 -5.44 -14.37 -0.98
CA LYS A 161 -4.56 -15.39 -0.37
C LYS A 161 -3.77 -14.89 0.84
N LEU A 162 -3.55 -13.58 0.94
CA LEU A 162 -2.89 -12.93 2.06
C LEU A 162 -3.88 -12.50 3.16
N ASP A 163 -5.16 -12.89 3.05
CA ASP A 163 -6.24 -12.48 3.95
C ASP A 163 -6.39 -10.96 4.09
N LEU A 164 -6.04 -10.20 3.04
CA LEU A 164 -6.19 -8.75 2.99
C LEU A 164 -7.55 -8.34 2.42
N VAL A 165 -8.11 -9.19 1.55
CA VAL A 165 -9.36 -8.98 0.83
C VAL A 165 -10.27 -10.18 1.03
N ALA A 166 -11.56 -9.93 1.22
CA ALA A 166 -12.62 -10.93 1.33
C ALA A 166 -13.82 -10.56 0.44
N ASP A 167 -14.74 -11.52 0.32
CA ASP A 167 -16.08 -11.29 -0.22
C ASP A 167 -17.06 -10.93 0.90
N SER A 168 -17.89 -9.90 0.68
CA SER A 168 -18.89 -9.46 1.66
C SER A 168 -20.09 -10.39 1.80
N GLY A 169 -20.35 -11.27 0.83
CA GLY A 169 -21.42 -12.27 0.85
C GLY A 169 -21.08 -13.55 1.61
N ALA A 170 -20.00 -13.56 2.41
CA ALA A 170 -19.51 -14.73 3.16
C ALA A 170 -19.20 -15.96 2.28
N SER A 171 -18.97 -15.75 0.98
CA SER A 171 -18.57 -16.81 0.05
C SER A 171 -17.05 -16.96 0.03
N TYR A 172 -16.56 -18.20 -0.01
CA TYR A 172 -15.14 -18.46 -0.18
C TYR A 172 -14.73 -18.18 -1.63
N ILE A 173 -13.70 -17.35 -1.82
CA ILE A 173 -13.05 -17.15 -3.11
C ILE A 173 -11.96 -18.24 -3.24
N LEU A 174 -12.25 -19.30 -3.98
CA LEU A 174 -11.33 -20.43 -4.19
C LEU A 174 -10.42 -20.24 -5.40
N GLY A 175 -10.80 -19.36 -6.33
CA GLY A 175 -10.00 -19.00 -7.49
C GLY A 175 -10.42 -17.67 -8.11
N VAL A 176 -9.68 -17.25 -9.14
CA VAL A 176 -9.93 -15.99 -9.86
C VAL A 176 -11.34 -15.89 -10.44
N ALA A 177 -11.93 -17.02 -10.83
CA ALA A 177 -13.29 -17.07 -11.37
C ALA A 177 -14.37 -16.76 -10.32
N ASP A 178 -14.08 -16.96 -9.04
CA ASP A 178 -15.02 -16.72 -7.93
C ASP A 178 -15.08 -15.25 -7.50
N ILE A 179 -14.20 -14.41 -8.03
CA ILE A 179 -14.13 -12.99 -7.65
C ILE A 179 -15.36 -12.27 -8.19
N ASN A 180 -16.20 -11.76 -7.29
CA ASN A 180 -17.21 -10.75 -7.61
C ASN A 180 -16.65 -9.35 -7.26
N PRO A 181 -16.23 -8.54 -8.25
CA PRO A 181 -15.51 -7.30 -7.96
C PRO A 181 -16.32 -6.29 -7.14
N SER A 182 -17.64 -6.26 -7.29
CA SER A 182 -18.53 -5.37 -6.52
C SER A 182 -18.65 -5.75 -5.04
N GLN A 183 -18.39 -7.02 -4.71
CA GLN A 183 -18.55 -7.57 -3.35
C GLN A 183 -17.23 -7.63 -2.57
N LEU A 184 -16.10 -7.28 -3.20
CA LEU A 184 -14.81 -7.26 -2.52
C LEU A 184 -14.79 -6.23 -1.39
N ARG A 185 -14.22 -6.63 -0.26
CA ARG A 185 -14.00 -5.78 0.91
C ARG A 185 -12.61 -6.04 1.49
N LEU A 186 -12.07 -5.01 2.14
CA LEU A 186 -10.88 -5.17 2.96
C LEU A 186 -11.26 -5.88 4.27
N GLN A 187 -10.36 -6.71 4.77
CA GLN A 187 -10.50 -7.35 6.08
C GLN A 187 -9.18 -7.31 6.84
N GLY A 188 -9.25 -7.39 8.17
CA GLY A 188 -8.08 -7.46 9.05
C GLY A 188 -6.97 -6.49 8.66
N THR A 189 -5.81 -7.03 8.30
CA THR A 189 -4.63 -6.27 7.90
C THR A 189 -4.80 -5.49 6.60
N GLY A 190 -5.69 -5.90 5.68
CA GLY A 190 -6.00 -5.12 4.48
C GLY A 190 -6.62 -3.76 4.82
N ALA A 191 -7.51 -3.71 5.82
CA ALA A 191 -8.11 -2.46 6.28
C ALA A 191 -7.06 -1.57 6.98
N GLU A 192 -6.16 -2.16 7.76
CA GLU A 192 -5.07 -1.43 8.40
C GLU A 192 -4.08 -0.86 7.38
N LEU A 193 -3.71 -1.64 6.35
CA LEU A 193 -2.93 -1.17 5.21
C LEU A 193 -3.58 0.04 4.55
N PHE A 194 -4.88 -0.02 4.24
CA PHE A 194 -5.60 1.11 3.67
C PHE A 194 -5.51 2.36 4.56
N ASN A 195 -5.79 2.22 5.85
CA ASN A 195 -5.79 3.33 6.80
C ASN A 195 -4.40 3.96 6.98
N LEU A 196 -3.34 3.16 6.93
CA LEU A 196 -1.98 3.65 7.10
C LEU A 196 -1.41 4.20 5.79
N MET A 197 -1.79 3.69 4.63
CA MET A 197 -1.28 4.20 3.35
C MET A 197 -2.05 5.42 2.83
N ARG A 198 -3.28 5.67 3.31
CA ARG A 198 -4.13 6.69 2.71
C ARG A 198 -3.55 8.10 2.80
N PRO A 199 -3.60 8.87 1.69
CA PRO A 199 -3.27 10.29 1.72
C PRO A 199 -4.29 11.08 2.53
N LEU A 200 -3.95 12.33 2.87
CA LEU A 200 -4.88 13.27 3.51
C LEU A 200 -6.11 13.58 2.64
N ALA A 201 -5.94 13.57 1.32
CA ALA A 201 -7.01 13.70 0.34
C ALA A 201 -6.86 12.59 -0.72
N LEU A 202 -7.94 11.87 -1.00
CA LEU A 202 -7.96 10.81 -2.00
C LEU A 202 -8.12 11.42 -3.40
N ASP A 203 -7.24 11.03 -4.31
CA ASP A 203 -7.33 11.29 -5.75
C ASP A 203 -7.46 9.93 -6.47
N PHE A 204 -8.55 9.74 -7.21
CA PHE A 204 -8.93 8.44 -7.77
C PHE A 204 -8.58 8.28 -9.26
N ASP A 205 -8.02 9.30 -9.91
CA ASP A 205 -7.74 9.28 -11.35
C ASP A 205 -6.77 8.16 -11.75
N GLU A 206 -5.96 7.68 -10.81
CA GLU A 206 -4.95 6.66 -11.01
C GLU A 206 -5.47 5.21 -11.10
N TYR A 207 -6.76 4.98 -10.81
CA TYR A 207 -7.30 3.63 -10.59
C TYR A 207 -8.20 3.12 -11.71
N GLY A 208 -8.27 3.87 -12.81
CA GLY A 208 -9.11 3.55 -13.96
C GLY A 208 -8.89 2.15 -14.52
N TYR A 209 -7.70 1.56 -14.36
CA TYR A 209 -7.43 0.20 -14.86
C TYR A 209 -8.25 -0.89 -14.16
N PHE A 210 -8.51 -0.79 -12.86
CA PHE A 210 -9.36 -1.75 -12.14
C PHE A 210 -10.80 -1.64 -12.59
N ILE A 211 -11.30 -0.42 -12.69
CA ILE A 211 -12.65 -0.15 -13.18
C ILE A 211 -12.78 -0.68 -14.61
N ASN A 212 -11.82 -0.38 -15.48
CA ASN A 212 -11.83 -0.81 -16.88
C ASN A 212 -11.75 -2.33 -17.02
N ALA A 213 -10.98 -3.02 -16.18
CA ALA A 213 -10.94 -4.49 -16.16
C ALA A 213 -12.32 -5.11 -15.86
N PHE A 214 -13.17 -4.41 -15.12
CA PHE A 214 -14.44 -4.92 -14.64
C PHE A 214 -15.67 -4.22 -15.23
N LYS A 215 -15.47 -3.35 -16.23
CA LYS A 215 -16.52 -2.50 -16.83
C LYS A 215 -17.51 -3.24 -17.72
N ALA A 216 -17.28 -4.52 -18.03
CA ALA A 216 -18.17 -5.30 -18.88
C ALA A 216 -19.21 -6.09 -18.07
N ASP A 217 -20.39 -5.48 -17.95
CA ASP A 217 -21.74 -6.09 -17.93
C ASP A 217 -22.84 -5.05 -17.63
N PHE A 218 -22.47 -3.83 -17.22
CA PHE A 218 -23.41 -2.73 -16.92
C PHE A 218 -24.21 -2.22 -18.13
N LEU A 219 -23.77 -2.52 -19.36
CA LEU A 219 -24.37 -1.98 -20.58
C LEU A 219 -25.31 -2.95 -21.32
N ASN A 220 -25.46 -4.19 -20.85
CA ASN A 220 -26.35 -5.20 -21.46
C ASN A 220 -27.59 -5.50 -20.61
N LEU A 221 -27.90 -4.64 -19.65
CA LEU A 221 -29.13 -4.66 -18.84
C LEU A 221 -29.81 -3.29 -18.92
N GLN A 222 -30.20 -2.89 -20.12
CA GLN A 222 -31.33 -1.97 -20.36
C GLN A 222 -32.23 -2.59 -21.41
#